data_AF-A0A6B3BLX9-F1
#
_entry.id   AF-A0A6B3BLX9-F1
#
_cell.length_a   1.000
_cell.length_b   1.000
_cell.length_c   1.000
_cell.angle_alpha   90.00
_cell.angle_beta   90.00
_cell.angle_gamma   90.00
#
_symmetry.space_group_name_H-M   'P 1'
#
loop_
_entity.id
_entity.type
_entity.pdbx_description
1 polymer ?
#
loop_
_entity_poly.entity_id
_entity_poly.type
_entity_poly.pdbx_seq_one_letter_code
_entity_poly.pdbx_strand_id
1 'polypeptide(L)'
;MSSENERSDEPGAGAPEQLALIREAVRRADVPRAKPRTWRGAALAGELPVARVLVNKGALHLDQYFDYAVPEELDADAQPGVRVRVRFGAGGRQVRGGRREGGGLVDGFLIERLAESDYNGALAALASVVSPEPVLGPGLLALARAVADRYAGSLADVLQLAVPPRNAQAEAKPSPAPLPAPAPPSPGSWERYAQGPAFLSALA
;
A
#
# COMPACT_ATOMS: atom_id res chain seq x y z
N MET A 1 59.02 -36.45 -25.14
CA MET A 1 58.92 -37.61 -24.23
C MET A 1 57.89 -37.20 -23.18
N SER A 2 56.59 -37.37 -23.42
CA SER A 2 55.79 -38.61 -23.36
C SER A 2 55.52 -39.09 -21.93
N SER A 3 54.27 -39.51 -21.72
CA SER A 3 53.57 -40.07 -20.54
C SER A 3 52.86 -39.02 -19.67
N GLU A 4 51.55 -38.81 -19.85
CA GLU A 4 50.40 -39.65 -19.44
C GLU A 4 50.09 -39.52 -17.95
N ASN A 5 48.97 -38.86 -17.63
CA ASN A 5 48.07 -39.38 -16.62
C ASN A 5 46.63 -38.95 -16.93
N GLU A 6 45.73 -39.88 -16.71
CA GLU A 6 44.45 -40.03 -17.40
C GLU A 6 43.32 -39.18 -16.81
N ARG A 7 42.28 -39.03 -17.64
CA ARG A 7 40.96 -38.51 -17.30
C ARG A 7 40.34 -39.25 -16.12
N SER A 8 39.75 -38.51 -15.19
CA SER A 8 38.61 -38.99 -14.41
C SER A 8 37.40 -38.09 -14.67
N ASP A 9 36.27 -38.76 -14.93
CA ASP A 9 35.00 -38.24 -15.41
C ASP A 9 34.45 -37.05 -14.62
N GLU A 10 33.95 -36.06 -15.37
CA GLU A 10 33.08 -35.00 -14.85
C GLU A 10 31.76 -35.59 -14.34
N PRO A 11 31.35 -35.32 -13.09
CA PRO A 11 29.96 -35.53 -12.71
C PRO A 11 29.12 -34.39 -13.29
N GLY A 12 28.48 -34.71 -14.42
CA GLY A 12 27.17 -34.25 -14.86
C GLY A 12 26.70 -32.86 -14.44
N ALA A 13 26.58 -31.99 -15.45
CA ALA A 13 25.71 -30.83 -15.45
C ALA A 13 24.22 -31.23 -15.29
N GLY A 14 23.86 -31.69 -14.09
CA GLY A 14 22.48 -31.89 -13.67
C GLY A 14 21.93 -30.57 -13.15
N ALA A 15 21.06 -29.92 -13.93
CA ALA A 15 20.11 -28.99 -13.35
C ALA A 15 19.41 -29.68 -12.17
N PRO A 16 19.06 -28.99 -11.06
CA PRO A 16 18.59 -29.66 -9.85
C PRO A 16 17.34 -30.50 -10.17
N GLU A 17 17.48 -31.83 -10.24
CA GLU A 17 16.40 -32.75 -10.64
C GLU A 17 15.16 -32.62 -9.75
N GLN A 18 15.38 -32.19 -8.51
CA GLN A 18 14.35 -31.87 -7.54
C GLN A 18 13.38 -30.76 -8.02
N LEU A 19 13.84 -29.80 -8.83
CA LEU A 19 12.96 -28.78 -9.44
C LEU A 19 12.14 -29.33 -10.61
N ALA A 20 12.63 -30.38 -11.29
CA ALA A 20 11.90 -31.02 -12.37
C ALA A 20 10.67 -31.78 -11.84
N LEU A 21 10.83 -32.50 -10.72
CA LEU A 21 9.74 -33.20 -10.04
C LEU A 21 8.64 -32.25 -9.55
N ILE A 22 9.02 -31.07 -9.02
CA ILE A 22 8.06 -30.03 -8.61
C ILE A 22 7.29 -29.48 -9.82
N ARG A 23 7.97 -29.22 -10.95
CA ARG A 23 7.32 -28.71 -12.18
C ARG A 23 6.35 -29.72 -12.77
N GLU A 24 6.68 -31.01 -12.72
CA GLU A 24 5.80 -32.06 -13.25
C GLU A 24 4.58 -32.27 -12.35
N ALA A 25 4.76 -32.24 -11.02
CA ALA A 25 3.66 -32.29 -10.06
C ALA A 25 2.71 -31.08 -10.20
N VAL A 26 3.26 -29.86 -10.35
CA VAL A 26 2.47 -28.64 -10.59
C VAL A 26 1.73 -28.70 -11.93
N ARG A 27 2.32 -29.32 -12.97
CA ARG A 27 1.69 -29.46 -14.29
C ARG A 27 0.55 -30.48 -14.28
N ARG A 28 0.67 -31.57 -13.49
CA ARG A 28 -0.39 -32.58 -13.32
C ARG A 28 -1.54 -32.11 -12.44
N ALA A 29 -1.29 -31.18 -11.52
CA ALA A 29 -2.29 -30.73 -10.56
C ALA A 29 -3.42 -29.87 -11.16
N ASP A 30 -3.34 -29.51 -12.45
CA ASP A 30 -4.31 -28.69 -13.22
C ASP A 30 -4.90 -27.52 -12.40
N VAL A 31 -4.06 -26.96 -11.52
CA VAL A 31 -4.45 -25.85 -10.66
C VAL A 31 -4.52 -24.63 -11.58
N PRO A 32 -5.62 -23.87 -11.60
CA PRO A 32 -5.69 -22.66 -12.40
C PRO A 32 -4.49 -21.79 -12.05
N ARG A 33 -3.68 -21.46 -13.07
CA ARG A 33 -2.51 -20.58 -12.89
C ARG A 33 -3.00 -19.33 -12.18
N ALA A 34 -2.35 -18.99 -11.07
CA ALA A 34 -2.59 -17.71 -10.40
C ALA A 34 -2.50 -16.62 -11.48
N LYS A 35 -3.58 -15.82 -11.61
CA LYS A 35 -3.65 -14.76 -12.61
C LYS A 35 -2.35 -13.96 -12.53
N PRO A 36 -1.67 -13.71 -13.67
CA PRO A 36 -0.42 -12.97 -13.65
C PRO A 36 -0.67 -11.63 -12.96
N ARG A 37 -0.02 -11.38 -11.82
CA ARG A 37 -0.11 -10.12 -11.05
C ARG A 37 0.55 -8.94 -11.77
N THR A 38 0.63 -9.01 -13.11
CA THR A 38 1.24 -8.00 -13.96
C THR A 38 0.11 -7.21 -14.59
N TRP A 39 -0.04 -5.96 -14.16
CA TRP A 39 -0.92 -4.93 -14.73
C TRP A 39 -0.63 -4.57 -16.21
N ARG A 40 0.20 -5.35 -16.91
CA ARG A 40 0.59 -5.11 -18.29
C ARG A 40 -0.65 -5.23 -19.18
N GLY A 41 -1.09 -4.08 -19.71
CA GLY A 41 -2.26 -4.02 -20.58
C GLY A 41 -3.62 -4.12 -19.87
N ALA A 42 -3.68 -4.10 -18.53
CA ALA A 42 -4.96 -4.07 -17.82
C ALA A 42 -5.77 -2.83 -18.21
N ALA A 43 -7.08 -2.98 -18.40
CA ALA A 43 -7.99 -1.85 -18.56
C ALA A 43 -7.97 -0.95 -17.31
N LEU A 44 -8.21 0.34 -17.50
CA LEU A 44 -8.31 1.29 -16.40
C LEU A 44 -9.75 1.33 -15.88
N ALA A 45 -9.91 1.73 -14.62
CA ALA A 45 -11.22 2.06 -14.07
C ALA A 45 -11.96 3.06 -14.97
N GLY A 46 -13.27 2.87 -15.12
CA GLY A 46 -14.11 3.73 -15.96
C GLY A 46 -14.29 5.14 -15.38
N GLU A 47 -14.34 5.24 -14.05
CA GLU A 47 -14.46 6.50 -13.33
C GLU A 47 -13.25 6.75 -12.43
N LEU A 48 -12.82 8.01 -12.37
CA LEU A 48 -11.69 8.46 -11.56
C LEU A 48 -10.46 7.53 -11.68
N PRO A 49 -9.90 7.32 -12.90
CA PRO A 49 -8.89 6.29 -13.16
C PRO A 49 -7.53 6.54 -12.50
N VAL A 50 -7.35 7.64 -11.80
CA VAL A 50 -6.10 8.01 -11.13
C VAL A 50 -6.28 7.88 -9.62
N ALA A 51 -5.32 7.24 -8.96
CA ALA A 51 -5.19 7.20 -7.51
C ALA A 51 -3.99 8.04 -7.10
N ARG A 52 -4.21 9.04 -6.25
CA ARG A 52 -3.15 9.76 -5.58
C ARG A 52 -2.76 9.02 -4.31
N VAL A 53 -1.50 8.62 -4.22
CA VAL A 53 -1.00 7.72 -3.18
C VAL A 53 0.12 8.40 -2.39
N LEU A 54 0.03 8.31 -1.07
CA LEU A 54 1.18 8.53 -0.21
C LEU A 54 1.98 7.23 -0.11
N VAL A 55 3.24 7.28 -0.54
CA VAL A 55 4.16 6.13 -0.45
C VAL A 55 4.78 6.11 0.94
N ASN A 56 4.76 4.94 1.60
CA ASN A 56 5.30 4.79 2.95
C ASN A 56 6.83 4.73 2.95
N LYS A 57 7.47 5.87 2.70
CA LYS A 57 8.92 6.03 2.69
C LYS A 57 9.32 7.38 3.32
N GLY A 58 9.97 7.32 4.48
CA GLY A 58 10.25 8.46 5.36
C GLY A 58 11.26 9.52 4.91
N ALA A 59 11.55 9.63 3.61
CA ALA A 59 12.53 10.61 3.14
C ALA A 59 11.85 11.95 2.85
N LEU A 60 12.34 13.06 3.42
CA LEU A 60 11.70 14.39 3.29
C LEU A 60 11.52 14.86 1.83
N HIS A 61 12.48 14.56 0.95
CA HIS A 61 12.36 14.87 -0.48
C HIS A 61 11.27 14.04 -1.22
N LEU A 62 10.69 13.06 -0.53
CA LEU A 62 9.59 12.21 -1.00
C LEU A 62 8.30 12.45 -0.21
N ASP A 63 8.24 13.46 0.66
CA ASP A 63 7.03 13.81 1.42
C ASP A 63 6.02 14.55 0.55
N GLN A 64 5.53 13.85 -0.47
CA GLN A 64 4.54 14.28 -1.42
C GLN A 64 3.68 13.10 -1.84
N TYR A 65 2.60 13.38 -2.54
CA TYR A 65 1.77 12.35 -3.12
C TYR A 65 2.23 12.01 -4.54
N PHE A 66 1.98 10.77 -4.93
CA PHE A 66 2.34 10.24 -6.24
C PHE A 66 1.11 9.67 -6.92
N ASP A 67 0.91 10.02 -8.17
CA ASP A 67 -0.25 9.59 -8.94
C ASP A 67 0.02 8.22 -9.61
N TYR A 68 -0.96 7.34 -9.54
CA TYR A 68 -0.95 5.99 -10.09
C TYR A 68 -2.22 5.74 -10.91
N ALA A 69 -2.11 4.95 -11.97
CA ALA A 69 -3.27 4.50 -12.71
C ALA A 69 -3.97 3.35 -11.96
N VAL A 70 -5.29 3.39 -11.86
CA VAL A 70 -6.11 2.35 -11.22
C VAL A 70 -6.57 1.35 -12.27
N PRO A 71 -6.14 0.08 -12.20
CA PRO A 71 -6.70 -0.98 -13.01
C PRO A 71 -8.18 -1.21 -12.69
N GLU A 72 -8.99 -1.53 -13.69
CA GLU A 72 -10.43 -1.82 -13.55
C GLU A 72 -10.70 -2.90 -12.49
N GLU A 73 -9.84 -3.94 -12.44
CA GLU A 73 -9.96 -5.03 -11.44
C GLU A 73 -9.83 -4.56 -9.99
N LEU A 74 -9.22 -3.38 -9.76
CA LEU A 74 -9.02 -2.81 -8.43
C LEU A 74 -9.98 -1.64 -8.15
N ASP A 75 -10.87 -1.31 -9.09
CA ASP A 75 -11.63 -0.06 -9.03
C ASP A 75 -12.52 0.03 -7.78
N ALA A 76 -13.29 -1.04 -7.52
CA ALA A 76 -14.20 -1.12 -6.38
C ALA A 76 -13.47 -1.02 -5.03
N ASP A 77 -12.31 -1.67 -4.90
CA ASP A 77 -11.55 -1.73 -3.64
C ASP A 77 -10.64 -0.52 -3.43
N ALA A 78 -10.24 0.18 -4.50
CA ALA A 78 -9.32 1.31 -4.45
C ALA A 78 -10.03 2.61 -4.03
N GLN A 79 -10.47 2.64 -2.77
CA GLN A 79 -11.14 3.77 -2.13
C GLN A 79 -10.16 4.64 -1.32
N PRO A 80 -10.44 5.94 -1.11
CA PRO A 80 -9.65 6.78 -0.22
C PRO A 80 -9.52 6.18 1.19
N GLY A 81 -8.32 6.24 1.74
CA GLY A 81 -7.97 5.75 3.08
C GLY A 81 -7.51 4.29 3.15
N VAL A 82 -7.62 3.52 2.06
CA VAL A 82 -7.21 2.11 2.04
C VAL A 82 -5.69 1.94 1.93
N ARG A 83 -5.19 0.81 2.44
CA ARG A 83 -3.79 0.42 2.26
C ARG A 83 -3.58 -0.14 0.86
N VAL A 84 -2.58 0.36 0.17
CA VAL A 84 -2.22 -0.07 -1.18
C VAL A 84 -0.77 -0.50 -1.25
N ARG A 85 -0.44 -1.23 -2.30
CA ARG A 85 0.94 -1.51 -2.68
C ARG A 85 1.19 -0.97 -4.07
N VAL A 86 2.32 -0.30 -4.22
CA VAL A 86 2.72 0.35 -5.47
C VAL A 86 4.15 0.01 -5.83
N ARG A 87 4.50 0.13 -7.11
CA ARG A 87 5.91 0.12 -7.51
C ARG A 87 6.47 1.55 -7.42
N PHE A 88 7.59 1.69 -6.72
CA PHE A 88 8.24 2.97 -6.49
C PHE A 88 9.74 2.89 -6.79
N GLY A 89 10.32 3.99 -7.27
CA GLY A 89 11.75 4.09 -7.57
C GLY A 89 12.17 3.54 -8.93
N ALA A 90 11.23 3.28 -9.84
CA ALA A 90 11.56 3.01 -11.24
C ALA A 90 12.02 4.30 -11.92
N GLY A 91 13.25 4.33 -12.46
CA GLY A 91 13.71 5.48 -13.23
C GLY A 91 12.87 5.68 -14.50
N GLY A 92 12.79 6.92 -15.01
CA GLY A 92 11.93 7.27 -16.16
C GLY A 92 12.25 6.57 -17.49
N ARG A 93 13.31 5.77 -17.56
CA ARG A 93 13.74 5.00 -18.75
C ARG A 93 12.94 3.73 -18.98
N GLN A 94 12.10 3.31 -18.03
CA GLN A 94 11.32 2.08 -18.12
C GLN A 94 9.84 2.42 -18.38
N VAL A 95 9.53 2.90 -19.58
CA VAL A 95 8.15 3.11 -20.03
C VAL A 95 7.83 2.10 -21.14
N ARG A 96 6.79 1.29 -20.94
CA ARG A 96 6.34 0.30 -21.94
C ARG A 96 4.82 0.37 -22.07
N GLY A 97 4.32 0.55 -23.29
CA GLY A 97 2.88 0.68 -23.54
C GLY A 97 2.23 1.86 -22.80
N GLY A 98 2.92 3.00 -22.72
CA GLY A 98 2.42 4.20 -22.04
C GLY A 98 2.39 4.13 -20.51
N ARG A 99 3.01 3.11 -19.90
CA ARG A 99 3.05 2.92 -18.44
C ARG A 99 4.48 2.82 -17.93
N ARG A 100 4.74 3.40 -16.76
CA ARG A 100 6.02 3.21 -16.05
C ARG A 100 6.08 1.80 -15.46
N GLU A 101 7.18 1.10 -15.74
CA GLU A 101 7.51 -0.23 -15.24
C GLU A 101 8.80 -0.20 -14.42
N GLY A 102 8.98 -1.17 -13.51
CA GLY A 102 10.18 -1.26 -12.66
C GLY A 102 9.94 -0.74 -11.23
N GLY A 103 11.02 -0.62 -10.45
CA GLY A 103 10.94 -0.19 -9.05
C GLY A 103 10.56 -1.31 -8.07
N GLY A 104 10.83 -1.08 -6.79
CA GLY A 104 10.47 -1.99 -5.70
C GLY A 104 9.00 -1.85 -5.32
N LEU A 105 8.41 -2.92 -4.78
CA LEU A 105 7.08 -2.83 -4.17
C LEU A 105 7.19 -2.15 -2.82
N VAL A 106 6.40 -1.11 -2.61
CA VAL A 106 6.33 -0.35 -1.37
C VAL A 106 4.87 -0.20 -0.97
N ASP A 107 4.61 -0.24 0.33
CA ASP A 107 3.27 0.00 0.87
C ASP A 107 2.95 1.50 0.87
N GLY A 108 1.67 1.83 0.89
CA GLY A 108 1.21 3.21 0.89
C GLY A 108 -0.27 3.31 1.24
N PHE A 109 -0.77 4.53 1.21
CA PHE A 109 -2.18 4.84 1.43
C PHE A 109 -2.74 5.60 0.24
N LEU A 110 -3.93 5.18 -0.22
CA LEU A 110 -4.67 5.94 -1.23
C LEU A 110 -5.27 7.16 -0.55
N ILE A 111 -4.93 8.35 -1.02
CA ILE A 111 -5.38 9.62 -0.44
C ILE A 111 -6.66 10.10 -1.13
N GLU A 112 -6.69 10.06 -2.46
CA GLU A 112 -7.85 10.46 -3.26
C GLU A 112 -7.87 9.77 -4.63
N ARG A 113 -9.07 9.74 -5.24
CA ARG A 113 -9.30 9.28 -6.62
C ARG A 113 -9.58 10.49 -7.50
N LEU A 114 -8.94 10.57 -8.66
CA LEU A 114 -8.97 11.71 -9.57
C LEU A 114 -9.37 11.28 -10.98
N ALA A 115 -10.05 12.16 -11.71
CA ALA A 115 -10.37 11.95 -13.12
C ALA A 115 -9.12 11.99 -14.00
N GLU A 116 -8.22 12.93 -13.70
CA GLU A 116 -7.00 13.20 -14.47
C GLU A 116 -5.84 13.50 -13.51
N SER A 117 -4.62 13.43 -14.03
CA SER A 117 -3.38 13.70 -13.29
C SER A 117 -2.61 14.81 -13.97
N ASP A 118 -2.09 15.77 -13.18
CA ASP A 118 -1.22 16.84 -13.68
C ASP A 118 0.17 16.34 -14.11
N TYR A 119 0.50 15.08 -13.81
CA TYR A 119 1.73 14.45 -14.26
C TYR A 119 1.69 14.12 -15.75
N ASN A 120 2.50 14.84 -16.54
CA ASN A 120 2.61 14.68 -18.00
C ASN A 120 3.26 13.37 -18.48
N GLY A 121 3.74 12.52 -17.56
CA GLY A 121 4.40 11.27 -17.91
C GLY A 121 3.50 10.05 -17.79
N ALA A 122 4.03 8.90 -18.19
CA ALA A 122 3.37 7.62 -18.02
C ALA A 122 3.18 7.26 -16.53
N LEU A 123 1.92 7.09 -16.10
CA LEU A 123 1.60 6.63 -14.76
C LEU A 123 1.99 5.15 -14.59
N ALA A 124 2.50 4.81 -13.41
CA ALA A 124 2.61 3.43 -12.99
C ALA A 124 1.23 2.93 -12.55
N ALA A 125 0.93 1.64 -12.76
CA ALA A 125 -0.32 1.08 -12.28
C ALA A 125 -0.24 0.75 -10.78
N LEU A 126 -1.36 0.87 -10.08
CA LEU A 126 -1.53 0.35 -8.73
C LEU A 126 -1.25 -1.17 -8.73
N ALA A 127 -0.41 -1.66 -7.82
CA ALA A 127 0.00 -3.06 -7.84
C ALA A 127 -1.03 -3.98 -7.15
N SER A 128 -1.64 -3.50 -6.07
CA SER A 128 -2.76 -4.15 -5.38
C SER A 128 -3.33 -3.25 -4.29
N VAL A 129 -4.62 -3.40 -3.99
CA VAL A 129 -5.20 -2.98 -2.70
C VAL A 129 -4.88 -4.08 -1.68
N VAL A 130 -4.27 -3.71 -0.55
CA VAL A 130 -3.83 -4.66 0.49
C VAL A 130 -5.02 -5.09 1.35
N SER A 131 -5.92 -4.14 1.62
CA SER A 131 -7.17 -4.33 2.36
C SER A 131 -8.15 -3.24 1.94
N PRO A 132 -9.44 -3.56 1.68
CA PRO A 132 -10.44 -2.57 1.35
C PRO A 132 -10.88 -1.72 2.56
N GLU A 133 -10.40 -2.02 3.77
CA GLU A 133 -10.72 -1.26 4.98
C GLU A 133 -10.09 0.16 4.94
N PRO A 134 -10.89 1.25 5.01
CA PRO A 134 -10.39 2.61 5.05
C PRO A 134 -9.83 2.95 6.44
N VAL A 135 -8.52 2.77 6.62
CA VAL A 135 -7.84 3.00 7.90
C VAL A 135 -7.28 4.41 8.06
N LEU A 136 -7.08 5.13 6.96
CA LEU A 136 -6.60 6.51 6.96
C LEU A 136 -7.75 7.47 6.62
N GLY A 137 -8.48 7.88 7.64
CA GLY A 137 -9.52 8.91 7.51
C GLY A 137 -8.95 10.32 7.31
N PRO A 138 -9.76 11.28 6.79
CA PRO A 138 -9.30 12.64 6.50
C PRO A 138 -8.83 13.40 7.73
N GLY A 139 -9.47 13.20 8.89
CA GLY A 139 -9.05 13.83 10.14
C GLY A 139 -7.68 13.34 10.63
N LEU A 140 -7.42 12.03 10.51
CA LEU A 140 -6.13 11.44 10.86
C LEU A 140 -5.03 11.92 9.90
N LEU A 141 -5.32 11.99 8.61
CA LEU A 141 -4.40 12.53 7.60
C LEU A 141 -4.04 14.00 7.90
N ALA A 142 -5.04 14.84 8.17
CA ALA A 142 -4.82 16.25 8.50
C ALA A 142 -3.99 16.42 9.77
N LEU A 143 -4.29 15.65 10.82
CA LEU A 143 -3.53 15.65 12.06
C LEU A 143 -2.08 15.20 11.83
N ALA A 144 -1.89 14.09 11.12
CA ALA A 144 -0.56 13.56 10.84
C ALA A 144 0.28 14.53 9.99
N ARG A 145 -0.34 15.22 9.03
CA ARG A 145 0.29 16.29 8.24
C ARG A 145 0.70 17.46 9.12
N ALA A 146 -0.19 17.96 9.98
CA ALA A 146 0.14 19.04 10.91
C ALA A 146 1.30 18.69 11.86
N VAL A 147 1.36 17.43 12.32
CA VAL A 147 2.48 16.93 13.12
C VAL A 147 3.78 16.91 12.29
N ALA A 148 3.75 16.32 11.08
CA ALA A 148 4.92 16.27 10.21
C ALA A 148 5.48 17.68 9.93
N ASP A 149 4.60 18.62 9.56
CA ASP A 149 4.98 19.99 9.24
C ASP A 149 5.55 20.73 10.47
N ARG A 150 4.93 20.55 11.65
CA ARG A 150 5.40 21.18 12.91
C ARG A 150 6.78 20.72 13.33
N TYR A 151 7.10 19.45 13.09
CA TYR A 151 8.35 18.83 13.53
C TYR A 151 9.38 18.66 12.40
N ALA A 152 9.12 19.23 11.21
CA ALA A 152 9.94 19.06 10.01
C ALA A 152 10.25 17.58 9.68
N GLY A 153 9.27 16.71 9.94
CA GLY A 153 9.31 15.28 9.64
C GLY A 153 8.56 14.93 8.36
N SER A 154 8.57 13.66 7.96
CA SER A 154 7.77 13.18 6.84
C SER A 154 6.39 12.69 7.30
N LEU A 155 5.37 12.87 6.47
CA LEU A 155 4.04 12.32 6.76
C LEU A 155 4.07 10.79 6.86
N ALA A 156 4.90 10.13 6.04
CA ALA A 156 5.07 8.68 6.07
C ALA A 156 5.56 8.17 7.43
N ASP A 157 6.51 8.87 8.08
CA ASP A 157 7.01 8.45 9.40
C ASP A 157 5.97 8.65 10.50
N VAL A 158 5.22 9.75 10.45
CA VAL A 158 4.13 10.00 11.40
C VAL A 158 3.04 8.93 11.27
N LEU A 159 2.65 8.57 10.05
CA LEU A 159 1.62 7.57 9.82
C LEU A 159 2.05 6.16 10.22
N GLN A 160 3.34 5.81 10.14
CA GLN A 160 3.84 4.53 10.66
C GLN A 160 3.66 4.39 12.17
N LEU A 161 3.67 5.51 12.90
CA LEU A 161 3.41 5.53 14.34
C LEU A 161 1.91 5.63 14.65
N ALA A 162 1.15 6.34 13.82
CA ALA A 162 -0.27 6.61 14.04
C ALA A 162 -1.18 5.44 13.60
N VAL A 163 -0.80 4.71 12.55
CA VAL A 163 -1.60 3.62 11.98
C VAL A 163 -0.93 2.28 12.33
N PRO A 164 -1.57 1.42 13.13
CA PRO A 164 -1.02 0.12 13.46
C PRO A 164 -0.73 -0.74 12.21
N PRO A 165 0.26 -1.65 12.29
CA PRO A 165 0.47 -2.67 11.27
C PRO A 165 -0.79 -3.47 11.00
N ARG A 166 -0.97 -3.88 9.75
CA ARG A 166 -2.13 -4.66 9.32
C ARG A 166 -2.25 -5.98 10.10
N ASN A 167 -3.47 -6.31 10.53
CA ASN A 167 -3.84 -7.64 11.00
C ASN A 167 -4.90 -8.25 10.07
N ALA A 168 -4.49 -9.18 9.21
CA ALA A 168 -5.37 -9.78 8.20
C ALA A 168 -6.55 -10.58 8.78
N GLN A 169 -6.37 -11.22 9.95
CA GLN A 169 -7.47 -11.97 10.59
C GLN A 169 -8.53 -11.05 11.18
N ALA A 170 -8.12 -9.90 11.72
CA ALA A 170 -9.04 -8.89 12.23
C ALA A 170 -9.84 -8.27 11.07
N GLU A 171 -9.17 -7.87 9.99
CA GLU A 171 -9.82 -7.25 8.81
C GLU A 171 -10.74 -8.21 8.05
N ALA A 172 -10.57 -9.53 8.19
CA ALA A 172 -11.48 -10.51 7.59
C ALA A 172 -12.84 -10.60 8.31
N LYS A 173 -12.97 -10.01 9.50
CA LYS A 173 -14.21 -9.99 10.28
C LYS A 173 -14.91 -8.65 10.05
N PRO A 174 -16.24 -8.63 9.92
CA PRO A 174 -16.96 -7.37 9.82
C PRO A 174 -16.77 -6.55 11.09
N SER A 175 -16.50 -5.26 10.92
CA SER A 175 -16.44 -4.31 12.03
C SER A 175 -17.81 -4.25 12.73
N PRO A 176 -17.86 -4.31 14.07
CA PRO A 176 -19.11 -4.11 14.79
C PRO A 176 -19.62 -2.68 14.58
N ALA A 177 -20.91 -2.47 14.78
CA ALA A 177 -21.48 -1.13 14.76
C ALA A 177 -20.74 -0.23 15.77
N PRO A 178 -20.45 1.04 15.42
CA PRO A 178 -19.86 1.99 16.35
C PRO A 178 -20.66 2.04 17.65
N LEU A 179 -19.96 2.05 18.78
CA LEU A 179 -20.61 2.27 20.07
C LEU A 179 -21.22 3.67 20.11
N PRO A 180 -22.35 3.87 20.80
CA PRO A 180 -22.89 5.20 21.01
C PRO A 180 -21.87 6.09 21.72
N ALA A 181 -21.87 7.38 21.40
CA ALA A 181 -21.03 8.34 22.10
C ALA A 181 -21.29 8.26 23.62
N PRO A 182 -20.25 8.29 24.45
CA PRO A 182 -20.44 8.31 25.90
C PRO A 182 -21.22 9.56 26.29
N ALA A 183 -22.11 9.44 27.29
CA ALA A 183 -22.79 10.59 27.84
C ALA A 183 -21.77 11.57 28.46
N PRO A 184 -22.00 12.89 28.39
CA PRO A 184 -21.12 13.85 29.03
C PRO A 184 -21.02 13.56 30.53
N PRO A 185 -19.80 13.59 31.11
CA PRO A 185 -19.62 13.35 32.53
C PRO A 185 -20.28 14.45 33.36
N SER A 186 -20.73 14.12 34.57
CA SER A 186 -21.13 15.15 35.53
C SER A 186 -19.91 16.00 35.94
N PRO A 187 -20.08 17.29 36.31
CA PRO A 187 -18.95 18.16 36.63
C PRO A 187 -18.07 17.65 37.79
N GLY A 188 -18.65 17.05 38.82
CA GLY A 188 -17.92 16.43 39.92
C GLY A 188 -16.89 17.38 40.55
N SER A 189 -15.63 16.95 40.65
CA SER A 189 -14.56 17.77 41.25
C SER A 189 -14.21 19.04 40.46
N TRP A 190 -14.69 19.19 39.23
CA TRP A 190 -14.53 20.42 38.45
C TRP A 190 -15.40 21.57 38.94
N GLU A 191 -16.41 21.31 39.78
CA GLU A 191 -17.21 22.36 40.44
C GLU A 191 -16.37 23.28 41.32
N ARG A 192 -15.19 22.84 41.75
CA ARG A 192 -14.23 23.69 42.48
C ARG A 192 -13.67 24.84 41.64
N TYR A 193 -13.78 24.74 40.31
CA TYR A 193 -13.36 25.79 39.38
C TYR A 193 -14.59 26.56 38.90
N ALA A 194 -14.55 27.89 39.01
CA ALA A 194 -15.67 28.75 38.65
C ALA A 194 -16.21 28.50 37.23
N GLN A 195 -15.34 28.16 36.27
CA GLN A 195 -15.70 27.85 34.88
C GLN A 195 -15.64 26.37 34.55
N GLY A 196 -15.46 25.48 35.53
CA GLY A 196 -15.32 24.04 35.32
C GLY A 196 -16.53 23.43 34.61
N PRO A 197 -17.77 23.64 35.09
CA PRO A 197 -18.96 23.13 34.41
C PRO A 197 -19.13 23.67 32.99
N ALA A 198 -18.83 24.95 32.76
CA ALA A 198 -18.92 25.58 31.44
C ALA A 198 -17.89 25.01 30.46
N PHE A 199 -16.66 24.78 30.92
CA PHE A 199 -15.60 24.14 30.14
C PHE A 199 -15.99 22.71 29.74
N LEU A 200 -16.51 21.90 30.67
CA LEU A 200 -16.96 20.54 30.36
C LEU A 200 -18.13 20.54 29.37
N SER A 201 -19.05 21.52 29.48
CA SER A 201 -20.16 21.67 28.53
C SER A 201 -19.68 22.07 27.13
N ALA A 202 -18.57 22.79 27.01
CA ALA A 202 -17.99 23.18 25.73
C ALA A 202 -17.21 22.06 25.03
N LEU A 203 -16.84 21.00 25.76
CA LEU A 203 -16.16 19.81 25.21
C LEU A 203 -17.13 18.69 24.81
N ALA A 204 -18.38 18.75 25.27
CA ALA A 204 -19.44 17.79 24.96
C ALA A 204 -20.08 18.09 23.59
#